data_AF-A0A1S6H8K3-F1
#
_entry.id   AF-A0A1S6H8K3-F1
#
_cell.length_a   1.000
_cell.length_b   1.000
_cell.length_c   1.000
_cell.angle_alpha   90.00
_cell.angle_beta   90.00
_cell.angle_gamma   90.00
#
_symmetry.space_group_name_H-M   'P 1'
#
loop_
_entity.id
_entity.type
_entity.pdbx_description
1 polymer ?
#
loop_
_entity_poly.entity_id
_entity_poly.type
_entity_poly.pdbx_seq_one_letter_code
_entity_poly.pdbx_strand_id
1 'polypeptide(L)'
;MTILDKTPVTLAEVKERVKDFEEKQVLKDYLKKFTKLSKPKTEELIKEVQALNNIKFREENIIKIADFLPKTREELNKILTEVSLSEEETNAVLAVTGKY
;
A
#
# COMPACT_ATOMS: atom_id res chain seq x y z
N MET A 1 -6.42 -25.42 -12.96
CA MET A 1 -5.45 -24.72 -12.09
C MET A 1 -6.23 -24.24 -10.88
N THR A 2 -5.94 -24.76 -9.69
CA THR A 2 -6.62 -24.39 -8.44
C THR A 2 -5.70 -23.51 -7.63
N ILE A 3 -6.15 -22.33 -7.24
CA ILE A 3 -5.39 -21.42 -6.38
C ILE A 3 -5.59 -21.88 -4.93
N LEU A 4 -4.50 -22.13 -4.21
CA LEU A 4 -4.52 -22.57 -2.81
C LEU A 4 -4.57 -21.39 -1.84
N ASP A 5 -3.85 -20.31 -2.15
CA ASP A 5 -3.76 -19.11 -1.33
C ASP A 5 -3.50 -17.88 -2.21
N LYS A 6 -3.95 -16.70 -1.76
CA LYS A 6 -3.77 -15.43 -2.47
C LYS A 6 -3.57 -14.29 -1.48
N THR A 7 -2.37 -13.72 -1.47
CA THR A 7 -2.00 -12.58 -0.62
C THR A 7 -1.65 -11.35 -1.48
N PRO A 8 -2.11 -10.15 -1.09
CA PRO A 8 -1.71 -8.92 -1.75
C PRO A 8 -0.25 -8.57 -1.41
N VAL A 9 0.48 -8.01 -2.36
CA VAL A 9 1.87 -7.57 -2.19
C VAL A 9 2.04 -6.13 -2.69
N THR A 10 2.95 -5.40 -2.06
CA THR A 10 3.24 -3.99 -2.39
C THR A 10 4.10 -3.84 -3.64
N LEU A 11 4.08 -2.66 -4.26
CA LEU A 11 5.00 -2.33 -5.35
C LEU A 11 6.46 -2.41 -4.91
N ALA A 12 6.76 -2.05 -3.65
CA ALA A 12 8.11 -2.14 -3.10
C ALA A 12 8.59 -3.60 -3.00
N GLU A 13 7.74 -4.53 -2.59
CA GLU A 13 8.06 -5.96 -2.58
C GLU A 13 8.21 -6.52 -3.99
N VAL A 14 7.32 -6.15 -4.91
CA VAL A 14 7.41 -6.58 -6.30
C VAL A 14 8.73 -6.11 -6.91
N LYS A 15 9.16 -4.87 -6.64
CA LYS A 15 10.44 -4.32 -7.08
C LYS A 15 11.63 -5.17 -6.64
N GLU A 16 11.64 -5.63 -5.39
CA GLU A 16 12.69 -6.53 -4.89
C GLU A 16 12.64 -7.92 -5.53
N ARG A 17 11.44 -8.45 -5.81
CA ARG A 17 11.28 -9.79 -6.41
C ARG A 17 11.68 -9.83 -7.89
N VAL A 18 11.49 -8.74 -8.63
CA VAL A 18 11.74 -8.71 -10.09
C VAL A 18 13.09 -8.14 -10.46
N LYS A 19 13.93 -7.76 -9.48
CA LYS A 19 15.25 -7.15 -9.73
C LYS A 19 16.14 -8.00 -10.64
N ASP A 20 16.07 -9.32 -10.49
CA ASP A 20 16.91 -10.28 -11.22
C ASP A 20 16.29 -10.73 -12.56
N PHE A 21 15.10 -10.23 -12.92
CA PHE A 21 14.42 -10.63 -14.16
C PHE A 21 14.88 -9.75 -15.33
N GLU A 22 15.73 -10.28 -16.19
CA GLU A 22 16.29 -9.52 -17.33
C GLU A 22 15.22 -9.11 -18.36
N GLU A 23 14.20 -9.95 -18.57
CA GLU A 23 13.20 -9.78 -19.64
C GLU A 23 12.06 -8.79 -19.31
N LYS A 24 12.03 -8.21 -18.11
CA LYS A 24 10.90 -7.39 -17.61
C LYS A 24 11.23 -5.91 -17.42
N GLN A 25 11.93 -5.29 -18.38
CA GLN A 25 12.34 -3.88 -18.26
C GLN A 25 11.17 -2.90 -18.09
N VAL A 26 10.07 -3.07 -18.84
CA VAL A 26 8.88 -2.21 -18.71
C VAL A 26 8.32 -2.22 -17.29
N LEU A 27 8.31 -3.40 -16.65
CA LEU A 27 7.86 -3.55 -15.26
C LEU A 27 8.83 -2.88 -14.29
N LYS A 28 10.14 -3.05 -14.48
CA LYS A 28 11.17 -2.41 -13.65
C LYS A 28 11.08 -0.89 -13.73
N ASP A 29 10.86 -0.34 -14.92
CA ASP A 29 10.70 1.10 -15.13
C ASP A 29 9.43 1.64 -14.45
N TYR A 30 8.33 0.90 -14.54
CA TYR A 30 7.10 1.23 -13.81
C TYR A 30 7.36 1.23 -12.30
N LEU A 31 7.95 0.17 -11.76
CA LEU A 31 8.22 0.06 -10.32
C LEU A 31 9.19 1.14 -9.85
N LYS A 32 10.18 1.53 -10.66
CA LYS A 32 11.09 2.63 -10.33
C LYS A 32 10.37 3.98 -10.23
N LYS A 33 9.36 4.23 -11.06
CA LYS A 33 8.59 5.48 -11.10
C LYS A 33 7.51 5.55 -10.02
N PHE A 34 6.83 4.43 -9.74
CA PHE A 34 5.63 4.41 -8.89
C PHE A 34 5.87 3.92 -7.46
N THR A 35 7.02 3.30 -7.17
CA THR A 35 7.39 2.93 -5.80
C THR A 35 7.84 4.17 -5.03
N LYS A 36 6.99 4.67 -4.13
CA LYS A 36 7.25 5.88 -3.33
C LYS A 36 8.23 5.66 -2.18
N LEU A 37 8.20 4.48 -1.55
CA LEU A 37 8.97 4.12 -0.37
C LEU A 37 9.85 2.89 -0.62
N SER A 38 10.95 2.75 0.13
CA SER A 38 11.75 1.52 0.13
C SER A 38 10.99 0.40 0.85
N LYS A 39 11.28 -0.87 0.51
CA LYS A 39 10.65 -2.04 1.14
C LYS A 39 10.62 -1.96 2.68
N PRO A 40 11.70 -1.62 3.40
CA PRO A 40 11.66 -1.51 4.86
C PRO A 40 10.66 -0.46 5.36
N LYS A 41 10.65 0.74 4.75
CA LYS A 41 9.71 1.81 5.12
C LYS A 41 8.26 1.45 4.80
N THR A 42 8.04 0.76 3.68
CA THR A 42 6.71 0.27 3.31
C THR A 42 6.21 -0.77 4.31
N GLU A 43 7.06 -1.69 4.78
CA GLU A 43 6.71 -2.67 5.81
C GLU A 43 6.40 -2.01 7.16
N GLU A 44 7.16 -0.99 7.56
CA GLU A 44 6.88 -0.21 8.77
C GLU A 44 5.53 0.52 8.66
N LEU A 45 5.27 1.18 7.53
CA LEU A 45 4.00 1.85 7.26
C LEU A 45 2.81 0.87 7.32
N ILE A 46 2.93 -0.31 6.74
CA ILE A 46 1.89 -1.35 6.79
C ILE A 46 1.59 -1.73 8.24
N LYS A 47 2.62 -1.96 9.05
CA LYS A 47 2.45 -2.31 10.46
C LYS A 47 1.76 -1.19 11.25
N GLU A 48 2.13 0.06 11.02
CA GLU A 48 1.49 1.20 11.67
C GLU A 48 0.01 1.34 11.27
N VAL A 49 -0.32 1.16 9.99
CA VAL A 49 -1.71 1.20 9.51
C VAL A 49 -2.51 0.02 10.05
N GLN A 50 -1.94 -1.18 10.11
CA GLN A 50 -2.56 -2.36 10.72
C GLN A 50 -2.82 -2.15 12.22
N ALA A 51 -1.89 -1.50 12.93
CA ALA A 51 -2.02 -1.20 14.35
C ALA A 51 -3.18 -0.25 14.69
N LEU A 52 -3.74 0.46 13.70
CA LEU A 52 -4.99 1.20 13.87
C LEU A 52 -6.19 0.29 14.15
N ASN A 53 -6.06 -1.03 13.93
CA ASN A 53 -7.07 -2.06 14.20
C ASN A 53 -8.47 -1.69 13.66
N ASN A 54 -8.50 -1.01 12.51
CA ASN A 54 -9.75 -0.60 11.90
C ASN A 54 -10.38 -1.79 11.16
N ILE A 55 -11.53 -2.25 11.67
CA ILE A 55 -12.28 -3.40 11.14
C ILE A 55 -12.77 -3.21 9.69
N LYS A 56 -12.79 -1.97 9.17
CA LYS A 56 -13.17 -1.66 7.80
C LYS A 56 -12.03 -1.91 6.80
N PHE A 57 -10.79 -2.07 7.26
CA PHE A 57 -9.67 -2.33 6.37
C PHE A 57 -9.54 -3.81 6.04
N ARG A 58 -9.59 -4.10 4.74
CA ARG A 58 -9.08 -5.35 4.18
C ARG A 58 -7.58 -5.23 3.95
N GLU A 59 -6.87 -6.35 3.88
CA GLU A 59 -5.42 -6.36 3.61
C GLU A 59 -5.07 -5.58 2.34
N GLU A 60 -5.86 -5.74 1.28
CA GLU A 60 -5.71 -5.05 0.00
C GLU A 60 -5.73 -3.53 0.16
N ASN A 61 -6.59 -3.00 1.04
CA ASN A 61 -6.70 -1.58 1.33
C ASN A 61 -5.41 -1.06 1.97
N ILE A 62 -4.85 -1.82 2.91
CA ILE A 62 -3.62 -1.47 3.62
C ILE A 62 -2.43 -1.44 2.66
N ILE A 63 -2.32 -2.46 1.80
CA ILE A 63 -1.30 -2.50 0.75
C ILE A 63 -1.43 -1.28 -0.17
N LYS A 64 -2.65 -0.92 -0.59
CA LYS A 64 -2.88 0.24 -1.45
C LYS A 64 -2.57 1.56 -0.76
N ILE A 65 -2.90 1.71 0.52
CA ILE A 65 -2.51 2.88 1.31
C ILE A 65 -0.98 3.02 1.33
N ALA A 66 -0.25 1.91 1.48
CA ALA A 66 1.21 1.93 1.49
C ALA A 66 1.82 2.26 0.10
N ASP A 67 1.24 1.74 -0.98
CA ASP A 67 1.67 2.02 -2.36
C ASP A 67 1.40 3.48 -2.76
N PHE A 68 0.20 3.99 -2.46
CA PHE A 68 -0.24 5.32 -2.87
C PHE A 68 0.15 6.42 -1.90
N LEU A 69 0.42 6.11 -0.63
CA LEU A 69 0.81 7.06 0.41
C LEU A 69 -0.05 8.34 0.40
N PRO A 70 -1.37 8.22 0.66
CA PRO A 70 -2.30 9.35 0.56
C PRO A 70 -1.94 10.44 1.57
N LYS A 71 -1.98 11.70 1.11
CA LYS A 71 -1.73 12.90 1.94
C LYS A 71 -2.98 13.71 2.21
N THR A 72 -4.07 13.41 1.51
CA THR A 72 -5.35 14.11 1.66
C THR A 72 -6.50 13.12 1.82
N ARG A 73 -7.61 13.58 2.42
CA ARG A 73 -8.86 12.81 2.52
C ARG A 73 -9.37 12.39 1.14
N GLU A 74 -9.24 13.25 0.14
CA GLU A 74 -9.67 12.93 -1.22
C GLU A 74 -8.86 11.78 -1.83
N GLU A 75 -7.54 11.78 -1.66
CA GLU A 75 -6.67 10.67 -2.09
C GLU A 75 -7.02 9.36 -1.37
N LEU A 76 -7.26 9.42 -0.06
CA LEU A 76 -7.63 8.25 0.73
C LEU A 76 -8.99 7.68 0.27
N ASN A 77 -9.97 8.54 -0.01
CA ASN A 77 -11.28 8.12 -0.52
C ASN A 77 -11.20 7.50 -1.93
N LYS A 78 -10.24 7.92 -2.76
CA LYS A 78 -9.98 7.28 -4.06
C LYS A 78 -9.41 5.87 -3.92
N ILE A 79 -8.74 5.56 -2.80
CA ILE A 79 -8.22 4.23 -2.48
C ILE A 79 -9.32 3.35 -1.86
N LEU A 80 -10.11 3.92 -0.96
CA LEU A 80 -11.13 3.24 -0.18
C LEU A 80 -12.53 3.44 -0.78
N THR A 81 -12.74 2.96 -2.01
CA THR A 81 -14.02 3.14 -2.70
C THR A 81 -15.16 2.30 -2.12
N GLU A 82 -14.83 1.19 -1.45
CA GLU A 82 -15.81 0.25 -0.89
C GLU A 82 -16.21 0.58 0.56
N VAL A 83 -15.45 1.43 1.25
CA VAL A 83 -15.66 1.73 2.67
C VAL A 83 -15.59 3.23 2.95
N SER A 84 -16.53 3.71 3.76
CA SER A 84 -16.51 5.10 4.23
C SER A 84 -15.89 5.18 5.62
N LEU A 85 -14.85 6.01 5.74
CA LEU A 85 -14.20 6.31 7.01
C LEU A 85 -14.86 7.52 7.67
N SER A 86 -14.93 7.49 9.01
CA SER A 86 -15.23 8.66 9.80
C SER A 86 -14.09 9.68 9.71
N GLU A 87 -14.35 10.89 10.20
CA GLU A 87 -13.32 11.92 10.29
C GLU A 87 -12.13 11.48 11.16
N GLU A 88 -12.40 10.85 12.30
CA GLU A 88 -11.37 10.32 13.21
C GLU A 88 -10.53 9.23 12.55
N GLU A 89 -11.18 8.27 11.89
CA GLU A 89 -10.50 7.18 11.17
C GLU A 89 -9.63 7.72 10.03
N THR A 90 -10.16 8.68 9.27
CA THR A 90 -9.43 9.35 8.18
C THR A 90 -8.20 10.05 8.72
N ASN A 91 -8.35 10.84 9.79
CA ASN A 91 -7.25 11.60 10.37
C ASN A 91 -6.18 10.67 10.96
N ALA A 92 -6.56 9.54 11.54
CA ALA A 92 -5.63 8.54 12.05
C ALA A 92 -4.76 7.95 10.94
N VAL A 93 -5.35 7.56 9.80
CA VAL A 93 -4.59 7.06 8.64
C VAL A 93 -3.67 8.13 8.07
N LEU A 94 -4.19 9.34 7.87
CA LEU A 94 -3.40 10.46 7.32
C LEU A 94 -2.25 10.87 8.25
N ALA A 95 -2.43 10.75 9.57
CA ALA A 95 -1.36 10.98 10.53
C ALA A 95 -0.23 9.95 10.42
N VAL A 96 -0.57 8.69 10.12
CA VAL A 96 0.43 7.63 9.87
C VAL A 96 1.13 7.86 8.53
N THR A 97 0.38 8.02 7.44
CA THR A 97 0.96 8.22 6.10
C THR A 97 1.73 9.53 6.00
N GLY A 98 1.40 10.54 6.80
CA GLY A 98 2.10 11.82 6.88
C GLY A 98 3.55 11.73 7.39
N LYS A 99 3.91 10.67 8.13
CA LYS A 99 5.27 10.47 8.68
C LYS A 99 6.31 10.04 7.63
N TYR A 100 5.84 9.48 6.51
CA TYR A 100 6.66 8.87 5.46
C TYR A 100 6.68 9.73 4.19
#